data_AF-A0A2H9LAA5-F1
#
_entry.id   AF-A0A2H9LAA5-F1
#
_cell.length_a   1.000
_cell.length_b   1.000
_cell.length_c   1.000
_cell.angle_alpha   90.00
_cell.angle_beta   90.00
_cell.angle_gamma   90.00
#
_symmetry.space_group_name_H-M   'P 1'
#
loop_
_entity.id
_entity.type
_entity.pdbx_description
1 polymer ?
#
loop_
_entity_poly.entity_id
_entity_poly.type
_entity_poly.pdbx_seq_one_letter_code
_entity_poly.pdbx_strand_id
1 'polypeptide(L)'
;MSTKPAKVSLLRRTAKRLFTKAGRREAAKTSLAKTEREILNLNLWIESRNSDAKIRYWVGGSPEQLANRKATLSAKEYARYVSEAERNFRAYKLGYIARLNRMETLLSTSRKLRARLGLDPLRH
;
A
#
# COMPACT_ATOMS: atom_id res chain seq x y z
N MET A 1 33.92 -31.80 -17.36
CA MET A 1 34.11 -30.54 -16.59
C MET A 1 32.73 -30.03 -16.15
N SER A 2 32.37 -30.22 -14.88
CA SER A 2 31.06 -29.84 -14.34
C SER A 2 31.09 -28.42 -13.79
N THR A 3 30.57 -27.46 -14.56
CA THR A 3 30.38 -26.08 -14.13
C THR A 3 29.08 -25.99 -13.33
N LYS A 4 29.15 -26.10 -12.00
CA LYS A 4 28.27 -25.42 -11.02
C LYS A 4 28.54 -25.90 -9.58
N PRO A 5 29.33 -25.16 -8.77
CA PRO A 5 29.14 -25.20 -7.31
C PRO A 5 28.94 -23.82 -6.67
N ALA A 6 29.12 -22.72 -7.40
CA ALA A 6 29.15 -21.36 -6.82
C ALA A 6 27.81 -20.89 -6.23
N LYS A 7 26.66 -21.27 -6.83
CA LYS A 7 25.33 -20.82 -6.36
C LYS A 7 24.90 -21.48 -5.05
N VAL A 8 25.22 -22.75 -4.85
CA VAL A 8 24.83 -23.51 -3.66
C VAL A 8 25.64 -23.10 -2.42
N SER A 9 26.93 -22.78 -2.60
CA SER A 9 27.78 -22.29 -1.51
C SER A 9 27.38 -20.88 -1.06
N LEU A 10 26.93 -20.03 -1.97
CA LEU A 10 26.42 -18.69 -1.67
C LEU A 10 25.14 -18.75 -0.83
N LEU A 11 24.17 -19.60 -1.23
CA LEU A 11 22.92 -19.82 -0.51
C LEU A 11 23.13 -20.38 0.90
N ARG A 12 24.08 -21.33 1.08
CA ARG A 12 24.43 -21.84 2.42
C ARG A 12 25.08 -20.77 3.29
N ARG A 13 25.93 -19.90 2.72
CA ARG A 13 26.58 -18.79 3.47
C ARG A 13 25.59 -17.69 3.87
N THR A 14 24.68 -17.30 2.98
CA THR A 14 23.61 -16.33 3.32
C THR A 14 22.65 -16.90 4.35
N ALA A 15 22.24 -18.16 4.20
CA ALA A 15 21.44 -18.85 5.22
C ALA A 15 22.15 -18.85 6.58
N LYS A 16 23.43 -19.26 6.63
CA LYS A 16 24.22 -19.29 7.88
C LYS A 16 24.36 -17.90 8.52
N ARG A 17 24.53 -16.84 7.72
CA ARG A 17 24.54 -15.45 8.24
C ARG A 17 23.20 -15.08 8.88
N LEU A 18 22.07 -15.43 8.26
CA LEU A 18 20.73 -15.16 8.80
C LEU A 18 20.43 -15.87 10.13
N PHE A 19 21.17 -16.93 10.49
CA PHE A 19 21.04 -17.59 11.80
C PHE A 19 21.88 -16.93 12.92
N THR A 20 22.80 -16.02 12.59
CA THR A 20 23.59 -15.29 13.59
C THR A 20 22.83 -14.07 14.14
N LYS A 21 23.10 -13.65 15.39
CA LYS A 21 22.51 -12.42 15.97
C LYS A 21 22.81 -11.19 15.09
N ALA A 22 24.02 -11.07 14.57
CA ALA A 22 24.43 -9.99 13.68
C ALA A 22 23.65 -10.03 12.35
N GLY A 23 23.56 -11.18 11.68
CA GLY A 23 22.82 -11.29 10.43
C GLY A 23 21.30 -11.12 10.59
N ARG A 24 20.72 -11.51 11.73
CA ARG A 24 19.33 -11.19 12.05
C ARG A 24 19.10 -9.68 12.25
N ARG A 25 20.05 -8.97 12.86
CA ARG A 25 19.98 -7.50 12.98
C ARG A 25 20.11 -6.82 11.63
N GLU A 26 21.05 -7.22 10.78
CA GLU A 26 21.17 -6.67 9.43
C GLU A 26 19.93 -6.94 8.58
N ALA A 27 19.38 -8.17 8.63
CA ALA A 27 18.12 -8.49 7.96
C ALA A 27 16.94 -7.63 8.48
N ALA A 28 16.91 -7.36 9.80
CA ALA A 28 15.90 -6.49 10.39
C ALA A 28 16.05 -5.04 9.95
N LYS A 29 17.27 -4.50 9.81
CA LYS A 29 17.51 -3.15 9.27
C LYS A 29 17.02 -3.02 7.83
N THR A 30 17.38 -3.96 6.97
CA THR A 30 16.93 -3.97 5.56
C THR A 30 15.40 -4.07 5.48
N SER A 31 14.79 -4.92 6.30
CA SER A 31 13.34 -5.07 6.36
C SER A 31 12.66 -3.80 6.88
N LEU A 32 13.26 -3.11 7.86
CA LEU A 32 12.74 -1.87 8.41
C LEU A 32 12.74 -0.77 7.35
N ALA A 33 13.86 -0.56 6.65
CA ALA A 33 13.97 0.43 5.59
C ALA A 33 12.94 0.20 4.47
N LYS A 34 12.72 -1.06 4.08
CA LYS A 34 11.68 -1.42 3.09
C LYS A 34 10.27 -1.11 3.62
N THR A 35 10.00 -1.46 4.87
CA THR A 35 8.70 -1.24 5.52
C THR A 35 8.38 0.25 5.62
N GLU A 36 9.34 1.07 6.04
CA GLU A 36 9.19 2.52 6.18
C GLU A 36 8.99 3.21 4.83
N ARG A 37 9.70 2.76 3.79
CA ARG A 37 9.46 3.23 2.43
C ARG A 37 8.05 2.91 1.94
N GLU A 38 7.55 1.72 2.25
CA GLU A 38 6.18 1.32 1.88
C GLU A 38 5.14 2.15 2.64
N ILE A 39 5.36 2.44 3.93
CA ILE A 39 4.51 3.33 4.72
C ILE A 39 4.48 4.73 4.10
N LEU A 40 5.64 5.31 3.78
CA LEU A 40 5.72 6.64 3.15
C LEU A 40 4.96 6.67 1.83
N ASN A 41 5.13 5.66 0.97
CA ASN A 41 4.42 5.58 -0.31
C ASN A 41 2.89 5.50 -0.10
N LEU A 42 2.44 4.75 0.91
CA LEU A 42 1.02 4.67 1.23
C LEU A 42 0.48 5.98 1.83
N ASN A 43 1.25 6.67 2.67
CA ASN A 43 0.89 7.98 3.19
C ASN A 43 0.74 9.01 2.08
N LEU A 44 1.75 9.15 1.23
CA LEU A 44 1.69 10.03 0.07
C LEU A 44 0.53 9.66 -0.85
N TRP A 45 0.25 8.35 -0.98
CA TRP A 45 -0.91 7.92 -1.73
C TRP A 45 -2.19 8.42 -1.06
N ILE A 46 -2.42 8.11 0.21
CA ILE A 46 -3.61 8.48 0.98
C ILE A 46 -3.79 10.00 0.99
N GLU A 47 -2.76 10.78 1.32
CA GLU A 47 -2.80 12.25 1.36
C GLU A 47 -3.25 12.86 0.04
N SER A 48 -2.72 12.35 -1.09
CA SER A 48 -3.13 12.84 -2.41
C SER A 48 -4.61 12.55 -2.73
N ARG A 49 -5.27 11.66 -1.98
CA ARG A 49 -6.67 11.26 -2.18
C ARG A 49 -7.58 11.81 -1.06
N ASN A 50 -7.09 11.95 0.17
CA ASN A 50 -7.74 12.60 1.32
C ASN A 50 -7.93 14.12 1.17
N SER A 51 -7.46 14.73 0.08
CA SER A 51 -7.92 16.05 -0.35
C SER A 51 -9.37 16.07 -0.87
N ASP A 52 -10.09 14.93 -0.78
CA ASP A 52 -11.53 14.61 -0.56
C ASP A 52 -12.65 15.48 -1.14
N ALA A 53 -12.40 16.70 -1.60
CA ALA A 53 -13.14 17.29 -2.71
C ALA A 53 -13.13 16.30 -3.90
N LYS A 54 -11.95 15.81 -4.31
CA LYS A 54 -11.79 15.03 -5.57
C LYS A 54 -12.42 13.64 -5.59
N ILE A 55 -12.57 12.96 -4.45
CA ILE A 55 -13.20 11.62 -4.41
C ILE A 55 -14.71 11.71 -4.66
N ARG A 56 -15.37 12.79 -4.22
CA ARG A 56 -16.78 13.07 -4.53
C ARG A 56 -16.99 13.43 -6.01
N TYR A 57 -16.01 14.06 -6.65
CA TYR A 57 -16.05 14.48 -8.05
C TYR A 57 -15.74 13.38 -9.08
N TRP A 58 -15.33 12.18 -8.67
CA TRP A 58 -14.76 11.18 -9.60
C TRP A 58 -15.73 10.08 -10.05
N VAL A 59 -16.90 10.00 -9.42
CA VAL A 59 -17.80 8.88 -9.61
C VAL A 59 -19.18 9.33 -10.08
N GLY A 60 -19.19 9.84 -11.30
CA GLY A 60 -20.31 10.62 -11.83
C GLY A 60 -19.95 12.10 -12.05
N GLY A 61 -18.69 12.48 -11.83
CA GLY A 61 -18.26 13.85 -12.03
C GLY A 61 -18.59 14.77 -10.86
N SER A 62 -18.67 16.08 -11.14
CA SER A 62 -19.28 17.05 -10.23
C SER A 62 -20.80 16.98 -10.23
N PRO A 63 -21.48 17.53 -9.20
CA PRO A 63 -22.93 17.73 -9.25
C PRO A 63 -23.38 18.43 -10.55
N GLU A 64 -22.58 19.35 -11.06
CA GLU A 64 -22.82 20.03 -12.35
C GLU A 64 -22.68 19.09 -13.54
N GLN A 65 -21.67 18.21 -13.55
CA GLN A 65 -21.56 17.16 -14.57
C GLN A 65 -22.72 16.18 -14.50
N LEU A 66 -23.14 15.79 -13.29
CA LEU A 66 -24.29 14.89 -13.12
C LEU A 66 -25.59 15.53 -13.62
N ALA A 67 -25.78 16.83 -13.36
CA ALA A 67 -26.91 17.61 -13.86
C ALA A 67 -26.87 17.76 -15.39
N ASN A 68 -25.70 18.05 -15.95
CA ASN A 68 -25.51 18.12 -17.40
C ASN A 68 -25.79 16.76 -18.07
N ARG A 69 -25.27 15.67 -17.52
CA ARG A 69 -25.53 14.30 -18.01
C ARG A 69 -27.01 13.93 -17.92
N LYS A 70 -27.72 14.36 -16.87
CA LYS A 70 -29.17 14.16 -16.74
C LYS A 70 -29.95 14.93 -17.81
N ALA A 71 -29.49 16.13 -18.19
CA ALA A 71 -30.14 16.96 -19.20
C ALA A 71 -29.84 16.49 -20.65
N THR A 72 -28.72 15.81 -20.87
CA THR A 72 -28.23 15.45 -22.21
C THR A 72 -28.45 13.99 -22.60
N LEU A 73 -28.53 13.07 -21.65
CA LEU A 73 -28.69 11.64 -21.90
C LEU A 73 -30.17 11.23 -21.89
N SER A 74 -30.50 10.20 -22.67
CA SER A 74 -31.78 9.51 -22.49
C SER A 74 -31.86 8.87 -21.09
N ALA A 75 -33.08 8.61 -20.60
CA ALA A 75 -33.26 8.00 -19.28
C ALA A 75 -32.49 6.68 -19.10
N LYS A 76 -32.43 5.85 -20.16
CA LYS A 76 -31.70 4.58 -20.16
C LYS A 76 -30.18 4.79 -20.06
N GLU A 77 -29.64 5.74 -20.81
CA GLU A 77 -28.21 6.05 -20.81
C GLU A 77 -27.78 6.71 -19.50
N TYR A 78 -28.61 7.58 -18.94
CA TYR A 78 -28.38 8.19 -17.64
C TYR A 78 -28.38 7.14 -16.52
N ALA A 79 -29.32 6.20 -16.52
CA ALA A 79 -29.34 5.10 -15.55
C ALA A 79 -28.06 4.24 -15.63
N ARG A 80 -27.58 3.95 -16.85
CA ARG A 80 -26.32 3.23 -17.06
C ARG A 80 -25.12 4.03 -16.55
N TYR A 81 -25.08 5.34 -16.82
CA TYR A 81 -24.04 6.26 -16.35
C TYR A 81 -23.94 6.26 -14.82
N VAL A 82 -25.07 6.38 -14.12
CA VAL A 82 -25.13 6.35 -12.65
C VAL A 82 -24.71 4.99 -12.10
N SER A 83 -25.16 3.88 -12.70
CA SER A 83 -24.77 2.54 -12.24
C SER A 83 -23.26 2.28 -12.40
N GLU A 84 -22.67 2.71 -13.52
CA GLU A 84 -21.24 2.58 -13.76
C GLU A 84 -20.42 3.43 -12.79
N ALA A 85 -20.89 4.66 -12.55
CA ALA A 85 -20.37 5.49 -11.50
C ALA A 85 -20.38 4.72 -10.17
N GLU A 86 -21.54 4.35 -9.63
CA GLU A 86 -21.62 3.65 -8.34
C GLU A 86 -20.67 2.43 -8.23
N ARG A 87 -20.55 1.64 -9.29
CA ARG A 87 -19.62 0.50 -9.33
C ARG A 87 -18.17 0.95 -9.14
N ASN A 88 -17.75 2.00 -9.85
CA ASN A 88 -16.40 2.56 -9.73
C ASN A 88 -16.15 3.11 -8.32
N PHE A 89 -17.16 3.72 -7.68
CA PHE A 89 -17.04 4.22 -6.30
C PHE A 89 -16.83 3.08 -5.31
N ARG A 90 -17.63 2.01 -5.44
CA ARG A 90 -17.50 0.84 -4.57
C ARG A 90 -16.11 0.20 -4.72
N ALA A 91 -15.63 0.03 -5.95
CA ALA A 91 -14.29 -0.51 -6.21
C ALA A 91 -13.19 0.37 -5.61
N TYR A 92 -13.30 1.69 -5.77
CA TYR A 92 -12.38 2.64 -5.18
C TYR A 92 -12.36 2.56 -3.65
N LYS A 93 -13.54 2.59 -3.01
CA LYS A 93 -13.69 2.51 -1.55
C LYS A 93 -13.05 1.24 -0.99
N LEU A 94 -13.28 0.09 -1.63
CA LEU A 94 -12.65 -1.18 -1.25
C LEU A 94 -11.13 -1.11 -1.39
N GLY A 95 -10.62 -0.56 -2.50
CA GLY A 95 -9.18 -0.38 -2.72
C GLY A 95 -8.52 0.60 -1.75
N TYR A 96 -9.26 1.61 -1.29
CA TYR A 96 -8.82 2.55 -0.26
C TYR A 96 -8.71 1.87 1.10
N ILE A 97 -9.77 1.16 1.53
CA ILE A 97 -9.78 0.38 2.78
C ILE A 97 -8.64 -0.65 2.80
N ALA A 98 -8.43 -1.38 1.70
CA ALA A 98 -7.35 -2.36 1.61
C ALA A 98 -5.96 -1.73 1.84
N ARG A 99 -5.75 -0.50 1.36
CA ARG A 99 -4.49 0.24 1.58
C ARG A 99 -4.34 0.75 3.01
N LEU A 100 -5.43 1.18 3.65
CA LEU A 100 -5.42 1.52 5.08
C LEU A 100 -5.06 0.30 5.94
N ASN A 101 -5.71 -0.85 5.70
CA ASN A 101 -5.40 -2.09 6.43
C ASN A 101 -3.94 -2.53 6.21
N ARG A 102 -3.42 -2.35 4.98
CA ARG A 102 -2.01 -2.61 4.66
C ARG A 102 -1.09 -1.67 5.45
N MET A 103 -1.43 -0.39 5.54
CA MET A 103 -0.67 0.60 6.29
C MET A 103 -0.63 0.26 7.78
N GLU A 104 -1.75 -0.12 8.40
CA GLU A 104 -1.78 -0.57 9.80
C GLU A 104 -0.86 -1.78 10.04
N THR A 105 -0.89 -2.75 9.13
CA THR A 105 -0.01 -3.94 9.18
C THR A 105 1.47 -3.55 9.10
N LEU A 106 1.81 -2.62 8.21
CA LEU A 106 3.18 -2.12 8.05
C LEU A 106 3.64 -1.34 9.27
N LEU A 107 2.79 -0.50 9.86
CA LEU A 107 3.08 0.22 11.10
C LEU A 107 3.38 -0.74 12.25
N SER A 108 2.57 -1.79 12.42
CA SER A 108 2.82 -2.84 13.41
C SER A 108 4.14 -3.58 13.15
N THR A 109 4.43 -3.88 11.87
CA THR A 109 5.69 -4.51 11.46
C THR A 109 6.89 -3.62 11.76
N SER A 110 6.81 -2.33 11.43
CA SER A 110 7.85 -1.33 11.70
C SER A 110 8.15 -1.24 13.20
N ARG A 111 7.12 -1.17 14.05
CA ARG A 111 7.28 -1.19 15.52
C ARG A 111 8.02 -2.43 16.01
N LYS A 112 7.63 -3.63 15.54
CA LYS A 112 8.31 -4.90 15.89
C LYS A 112 9.77 -4.92 15.45
N LEU A 113 10.08 -4.39 14.27
CA LEU A 113 11.44 -4.31 13.75
C LEU A 113 12.30 -3.31 14.55
N ARG A 114 11.75 -2.14 14.89
CA ARG A 114 12.41 -1.16 15.76
C ARG A 114 12.72 -1.74 17.14
N ALA A 115 11.76 -2.42 17.76
CA ALA A 115 11.97 -3.11 19.04
C ALA A 115 13.11 -4.15 18.97
N ARG A 116 13.15 -4.97 17.90
CA ARG A 116 14.24 -5.95 17.68
C ARG A 116 15.62 -5.29 17.50
N LEU A 117 15.65 -4.08 16.95
CA LEU A 117 16.88 -3.33 16.73
C LEU A 117 17.32 -2.55 17.96
N GLY A 118 16.43 -2.35 18.95
CA GLY A 118 16.66 -1.47 20.10
C GLY A 118 16.43 0.01 19.76
N LEU A 119 15.59 0.29 18.76
CA LEU A 119 15.24 1.63 18.26
C LEU A 119 13.83 2.03 18.69
N ASP A 120 13.28 1.40 19.73
CA ASP A 120 11.92 1.65 20.20
C ASP A 120 11.90 2.97 21.01
N PRO A 121 11.20 4.02 20.53
CA PRO A 121 11.17 5.31 21.22
C PRO A 121 10.42 5.26 22.57
N LEU A 122 9.73 4.16 22.89
CA LEU A 122 8.99 3.96 24.15
C LEU A 122 9.77 3.17 25.21
N ARG A 123 11.02 2.77 24.93
CA ARG A 123 11.93 2.18 25.92
C ARG A 123 12.90 3.26 26.42
N HIS A 124 12.42 4.08 27.35
CA HIS A 124 13.25 4.85 28.28
C HIS A 124 13.01 4.30 29.68
#